data_AF-A0AAD3D862-F1
#
_entry.id   AF-A0AAD3D862-F1
#
_cell.length_a   1.000
_cell.length_b   1.000
_cell.length_c   1.000
_cell.angle_alpha   90.00
_cell.angle_beta   90.00
_cell.angle_gamma   90.00
#
_symmetry.space_group_name_H-M   'P 1'
#
loop_
_entity.id
_entity.type
_entity.pdbx_description
1 polymer ?
#
loop_
_entity_poly.entity_id
_entity_poly.type
_entity_poly.pdbx_seq_one_letter_code
_entity_poly.pdbx_strand_id
1 'polypeptide(L)'
;MNISTFQNNLHFIKSLYFNEEWKDKKCRDEVLRVLEEANGKIEKAFGESICVLKDHKPSLEAVEKVANKFPSTLTYRNDRGRIPIQHAVISCNGYEYVPVLAEEGMKHEVGGEDARGGLLMVDPYKNWGLNTMQLLASVRSYDGEDDDDRRHSDVKRLNLLKELREMDLLLKRDIQEQHLLACSCWKLSQMRFEYLADWDKDALIETRIGNEEMIHVMSSQPQEIIGLLLKAGFKYHPNIGGLLFIEDDQGNTAFDHLVNEKGVEVVMSLLHEILSPNRDYPILHHVFVKAPQHKDLFMNKFPWAYSLKDHNGRTLHQAVLAAGPDVMIANDILLATLTDDQFQTQDPINNLYPFAAMAVGEHANLEKIFYLLRRQPSVMERHSRSSSWNSCASFQSEDEYQR
;
A
#
# COMPACT_ATOMS: atom_id res chain seq x y z
N MET A 1 30.70 -22.40 31.87
CA MET A 1 31.91 -21.56 31.80
C MET A 1 31.45 -20.12 31.56
N ASN A 2 31.91 -19.13 32.33
CA ASN A 2 31.49 -17.74 32.10
C ASN A 2 32.10 -17.24 30.77
N ILE A 3 31.29 -16.60 29.92
CA ILE A 3 31.70 -16.03 28.64
C ILE A 3 32.92 -15.10 28.82
N SER A 4 32.94 -14.33 29.91
CA SER A 4 34.07 -13.45 30.24
C SER A 4 35.37 -14.23 30.48
N THR A 5 35.29 -15.39 31.15
CA THR A 5 36.46 -16.26 31.39
C THR A 5 36.99 -16.84 30.09
N PHE A 6 36.12 -17.31 29.19
CA PHE A 6 36.56 -17.82 27.90
C PHE A 6 37.23 -16.73 27.06
N GLN A 7 36.70 -15.50 27.06
CA GLN A 7 37.29 -14.38 26.33
C GLN A 7 38.61 -13.91 26.91
N ASN A 8 38.73 -13.84 28.24
CA ASN A 8 39.99 -13.50 28.88
C ASN A 8 41.06 -14.53 28.52
N ASN A 9 40.69 -15.82 28.49
CA ASN A 9 41.57 -16.88 28.03
C ASN A 9 41.91 -16.73 26.54
N LEU A 10 40.95 -16.42 25.69
CA LEU A 10 41.18 -16.21 24.25
C LEU A 10 42.10 -15.01 23.99
N HIS A 11 41.87 -13.88 24.66
CA HIS A 11 42.71 -12.70 24.56
C HIS A 11 44.11 -12.97 25.10
N PHE A 12 44.22 -13.66 26.24
CA PHE A 12 45.50 -14.06 26.81
C PHE A 12 46.28 -14.94 25.83
N ILE A 13 45.64 -15.96 25.24
CA ILE A 13 46.33 -16.83 24.28
C ILE A 13 46.69 -16.07 22.98
N LYS A 14 45.83 -15.16 22.50
CA LYS A 14 46.19 -14.27 21.38
C LYS A 14 47.37 -13.37 21.74
N SER A 15 47.44 -12.82 22.95
CA SER A 15 48.59 -12.01 23.38
C SER A 15 49.88 -12.84 23.49
N LEU A 16 49.78 -14.11 23.88
CA LEU A 16 50.91 -15.03 23.87
C LEU A 16 51.38 -15.35 22.45
N TYR A 17 50.44 -15.46 21.50
CA TYR A 17 50.74 -15.70 20.09
C TYR A 17 51.58 -14.57 19.45
N PHE A 18 51.31 -13.32 19.83
CA PHE A 18 52.04 -12.14 19.33
C PHE A 18 53.35 -11.85 20.08
N ASN A 19 53.64 -12.57 21.17
CA ASN A 19 54.90 -12.43 21.88
C ASN A 19 55.94 -13.35 21.22
N GLU A 20 57.11 -12.83 20.84
CA GLU A 20 58.16 -13.55 20.08
C GLU A 20 58.75 -14.77 20.82
N GLU A 21 58.32 -15.05 22.05
CA GLU A 21 58.83 -16.13 22.90
C GLU A 21 58.42 -17.54 22.46
N TRP A 22 57.45 -17.69 21.55
CA TRP A 22 57.07 -18.99 20.99
C TRP A 22 58.04 -19.43 19.89
N LYS A 23 59.14 -20.07 20.28
CA LYS A 23 60.17 -20.58 19.34
C LYS A 23 59.67 -21.70 18.43
N ASP A 24 58.63 -22.44 18.82
CA ASP A 24 58.06 -23.54 18.02
C ASP A 24 56.83 -23.08 17.22
N LYS A 25 57.05 -22.77 15.94
CA LYS A 25 56.00 -22.43 14.98
C LYS A 25 54.90 -23.49 14.91
N LYS A 26 55.24 -24.79 14.98
CA LYS A 26 54.26 -25.87 14.85
C LYS A 26 53.30 -25.91 16.05
N CYS A 27 53.83 -25.76 17.27
CA CYS A 27 53.03 -25.69 18.49
C CYS A 27 52.08 -24.48 18.44
N ARG A 28 52.59 -23.33 18.01
CA ARG A 28 51.81 -22.10 17.86
C ARG A 28 50.66 -22.26 16.86
N ASP A 29 50.94 -22.81 15.69
CA ASP A 29 49.94 -23.02 14.64
C ASP A 29 48.85 -24.02 15.11
N GLU A 30 49.21 -25.04 15.89
CA GLU A 30 48.26 -26.01 16.47
C GLU A 30 47.35 -25.40 17.54
N VAL A 31 47.89 -24.54 18.42
CA VAL A 31 47.08 -23.83 19.42
C VAL A 31 46.08 -22.89 18.75
N LEU A 32 46.52 -22.18 17.71
CA LEU A 32 45.64 -21.31 16.93
C LEU A 32 44.50 -22.11 16.29
N ARG A 33 44.81 -23.26 15.69
CA ARG A 33 43.82 -24.19 15.11
C ARG A 33 42.77 -24.63 16.12
N VAL A 34 43.19 -25.04 17.32
CA VAL A 34 42.27 -25.46 18.39
C VAL A 34 41.40 -24.30 18.87
N LEU A 35 41.95 -23.09 18.95
CA LEU A 35 41.18 -21.90 19.33
C LEU A 35 40.15 -21.50 18.28
N GLU A 36 40.52 -21.54 17.00
CA GLU A 36 39.61 -21.29 15.89
C GLU A 36 38.47 -22.33 15.87
N GLU A 37 38.79 -23.61 16.09
CA GLU A 37 37.79 -24.68 16.20
C GLU A 37 36.84 -24.45 17.41
N ALA A 38 37.39 -24.07 18.57
CA ALA A 38 36.59 -23.76 19.75
C ALA A 38 35.69 -22.54 19.55
N ASN A 39 36.22 -21.48 18.93
CA ASN A 39 35.46 -20.28 18.63
C ASN A 39 34.32 -20.57 17.63
N GLY A 40 34.60 -21.34 16.57
CA GLY A 40 33.57 -21.77 15.62
C GLY A 40 32.46 -22.60 16.26
N LYS A 41 32.79 -23.50 17.20
CA LYS A 41 31.78 -24.26 17.97
C LYS A 41 30.92 -23.36 18.87
N ILE A 42 31.52 -22.33 19.48
CA ILE A 42 30.82 -21.37 20.33
C ILE A 42 29.90 -20.47 19.51
N GLU A 43 30.38 -19.91 18.40
CA GLU A 43 29.58 -19.11 17.48
C GLU A 43 28.40 -19.91 16.93
N LYS A 44 28.64 -21.18 16.55
CA LYS A 44 27.57 -22.08 16.14
C LYS A 44 26.53 -22.26 17.26
N ALA A 45 26.96 -22.55 18.49
CA ALA A 45 26.04 -22.73 19.61
C ALA A 45 25.22 -21.46 19.94
N PHE A 46 25.84 -20.28 19.86
CA PHE A 46 25.13 -19.01 20.02
C PHE A 46 24.19 -18.72 18.85
N GLY A 47 24.62 -18.97 17.62
CA GLY A 47 23.77 -18.86 16.43
C GLY A 47 22.53 -19.75 16.54
N GLU A 48 22.71 -21.01 16.95
CA GLU A 48 21.60 -21.92 17.26
C GLU A 48 20.69 -21.34 18.36
N SER A 49 21.26 -20.84 19.45
CA SER A 49 20.47 -20.27 20.55
C SER A 49 19.66 -19.03 20.15
N ILE A 50 20.22 -18.12 19.33
CA ILE A 50 19.52 -16.93 18.82
C ILE A 50 18.54 -17.31 17.71
N CYS A 51 18.73 -18.41 17.00
CA CYS A 51 17.71 -18.93 16.10
C CYS A 51 16.51 -19.57 16.83
N VAL A 52 16.56 -19.79 18.14
CA VAL A 52 15.47 -20.37 18.93
C VAL A 52 15.09 -19.50 20.14
N LEU A 53 15.00 -18.19 19.91
CA LEU A 53 14.63 -17.19 20.94
C LEU A 53 13.29 -17.48 21.62
N LYS A 54 12.35 -18.07 20.87
CA LYS A 54 11.02 -18.44 21.37
C LYS A 54 11.08 -19.33 22.62
N ASP A 55 12.01 -20.28 22.61
CA ASP A 55 12.05 -21.36 23.58
C ASP A 55 12.86 -20.97 24.82
N HIS A 56 13.92 -20.18 24.63
CA HIS A 56 14.84 -19.80 25.70
C HIS A 56 14.50 -18.44 26.34
N LYS A 57 13.81 -17.56 25.61
CA LYS A 57 13.42 -16.20 26.05
C LYS A 57 14.56 -15.43 26.75
N PRO A 58 15.74 -15.28 26.12
CA PRO A 58 16.83 -14.49 26.71
C PRO A 58 16.40 -13.02 26.89
N SER A 59 17.07 -12.27 27.76
CA SER A 59 16.85 -10.83 27.82
C SER A 59 17.35 -10.14 26.55
N LEU A 60 16.76 -8.99 26.20
CA LEU A 60 17.21 -8.16 25.07
C LEU A 60 18.70 -7.80 25.19
N GLU A 61 19.15 -7.41 26.39
CA GLU A 61 20.55 -7.12 26.69
C GLU A 61 21.47 -8.33 26.44
N ALA A 62 21.00 -9.56 26.70
CA ALA A 62 21.78 -10.76 26.42
C ALA A 62 21.91 -11.00 24.91
N VAL A 63 20.84 -10.79 24.14
CA VAL A 63 20.86 -10.90 22.68
C VAL A 63 21.80 -9.85 22.07
N GLU A 64 21.68 -8.60 22.50
CA GLU A 64 22.56 -7.50 22.09
C GLU A 64 24.03 -7.82 22.38
N LYS A 65 24.36 -8.24 23.61
CA LYS A 65 25.74 -8.61 23.99
C LYS A 65 26.29 -9.76 23.15
N VAL A 66 25.49 -10.78 22.86
CA VAL A 66 25.94 -11.91 22.04
C VAL A 66 26.12 -11.47 20.59
N ALA A 67 25.19 -10.72 20.02
CA ALA A 67 25.27 -10.19 18.66
C ALA A 67 26.50 -9.29 18.46
N ASN A 68 26.70 -8.32 19.36
CA ASN A 68 27.84 -7.42 19.33
C ASN A 68 29.18 -8.16 19.44
N LYS A 69 29.22 -9.19 20.29
CA LYS A 69 30.43 -9.97 20.55
C LYS A 69 30.74 -10.99 19.46
N PHE A 70 29.71 -11.59 18.89
CA PHE A 70 29.79 -12.64 17.88
C PHE A 70 28.88 -12.30 16.69
N PRO A 71 29.25 -11.31 15.85
CA PRO A 71 28.39 -10.84 14.75
C PRO A 71 27.99 -11.92 13.76
N SER A 72 28.83 -12.95 13.57
CA SER A 72 28.53 -14.11 12.72
C SER A 72 27.23 -14.82 13.12
N THR A 73 26.84 -14.75 14.39
CA THR A 73 25.58 -15.32 14.90
C THR A 73 24.35 -14.68 14.27
N LEU A 74 24.39 -13.41 13.87
CA LEU A 74 23.30 -12.71 13.18
C LEU A 74 23.06 -13.22 11.75
N THR A 75 24.06 -13.88 11.17
CA THR A 75 23.98 -14.52 9.84
C THR A 75 23.87 -16.04 9.92
N TYR A 76 23.82 -16.59 11.13
CA TYR A 76 23.69 -18.03 11.33
C TYR A 76 22.39 -18.54 10.72
N ARG A 77 22.48 -19.58 9.91
CA ARG A 77 21.32 -20.17 9.23
C ARG A 77 20.91 -21.44 9.95
N ASN A 78 19.63 -21.53 10.32
CA ASN A 78 19.07 -22.77 10.85
C ASN A 78 18.90 -23.85 9.75
N ASP A 79 18.30 -24.98 10.12
CA ASP A 79 17.98 -26.10 9.22
C ASP A 79 17.09 -25.71 8.02
N ARG A 80 16.36 -24.59 8.13
CA ARG A 80 15.53 -24.01 7.06
C ARG A 80 16.23 -22.89 6.27
N GLY A 81 17.51 -22.64 6.55
CA GLY A 81 18.29 -21.58 5.92
C GLY A 81 18.05 -20.17 6.49
N ARG A 82 17.17 -20.03 7.49
CA ARG A 82 16.75 -18.71 8.01
C ARG A 82 17.76 -18.15 8.99
N ILE A 83 17.96 -16.84 8.91
CA ILE A 83 18.74 -16.09 9.90
C ILE A 83 17.89 -15.73 11.14
N PRO A 84 18.48 -15.32 12.26
CA PRO A 84 17.75 -15.08 13.49
C PRO A 84 16.58 -14.07 13.37
N ILE A 85 16.76 -12.95 12.67
CA ILE A 85 15.68 -11.95 12.52
C ILE A 85 14.48 -12.49 11.73
N GLN A 86 14.73 -13.32 10.71
CA GLN A 86 13.68 -14.02 9.96
C GLN A 86 12.93 -15.01 10.86
N HIS A 87 13.66 -15.75 11.70
CA HIS A 87 13.04 -16.65 12.67
C HIS A 87 12.22 -15.89 13.71
N ALA A 88 12.72 -14.75 14.19
CA ALA A 88 12.06 -13.90 15.17
C ALA A 88 10.71 -13.34 14.66
N VAL A 89 10.64 -12.89 13.40
CA VAL A 89 9.39 -12.42 12.78
C VAL A 89 8.34 -13.54 12.60
N ILE A 90 8.79 -14.77 12.42
CA ILE A 90 7.88 -15.91 12.21
C ILE A 90 7.39 -16.48 13.55
N SER A 91 8.21 -16.39 14.59
CA SER A 91 7.83 -16.79 15.94
C SER A 91 6.95 -15.74 16.58
N CYS A 92 5.74 -16.11 17.01
CA CYS A 92 4.82 -15.21 17.71
C CYS A 92 5.36 -14.58 19.02
N ASN A 93 6.42 -15.15 19.58
CA ASN A 93 7.11 -14.61 20.76
C ASN A 93 8.48 -13.99 20.42
N GLY A 94 8.83 -13.91 19.13
CA GLY A 94 10.13 -13.39 18.69
C GLY A 94 10.14 -11.88 18.41
N TYR A 95 8.97 -11.23 18.37
CA TYR A 95 8.87 -9.85 17.87
C TYR A 95 9.69 -8.83 18.67
N GLU A 96 9.78 -9.00 19.99
CA GLU A 96 10.55 -8.09 20.86
C GLU A 96 12.05 -8.08 20.54
N TYR A 97 12.56 -9.14 19.92
CA TYR A 97 13.96 -9.22 19.53
C TYR A 97 14.24 -8.59 18.16
N VAL A 98 13.22 -8.34 17.34
CA VAL A 98 13.40 -7.84 15.97
C VAL A 98 14.09 -6.47 15.93
N PRO A 99 13.72 -5.46 16.74
CA PRO A 99 14.40 -4.17 16.78
C PRO A 99 15.89 -4.31 17.11
N VAL A 100 16.22 -5.07 18.15
CA VAL A 100 17.61 -5.31 18.59
C VAL A 100 18.41 -6.05 17.52
N LEU A 101 17.84 -7.09 16.91
CA LEU A 101 18.50 -7.85 15.86
C LEU A 101 18.72 -7.01 14.59
N ALA A 102 17.79 -6.12 14.23
CA ALA A 102 17.94 -5.22 13.10
C ALA A 102 19.02 -4.17 13.35
N GLU A 103 19.04 -3.57 14.55
CA GLU A 103 20.04 -2.56 14.93
C GLU A 103 21.45 -3.14 14.98
N GLU A 104 21.65 -4.27 15.67
CA GLU A 104 22.93 -4.97 15.68
C GLU A 104 23.30 -5.49 14.28
N GLY A 105 22.30 -5.95 13.52
CA GLY A 105 22.47 -6.34 12.13
C GLY A 105 23.01 -5.21 11.25
N MET A 106 22.54 -3.98 11.45
CA MET A 106 23.05 -2.82 10.72
C MET A 106 24.49 -2.49 11.08
N LYS A 107 24.84 -2.52 12.38
CA LYS A 107 26.23 -2.30 12.85
C LYS A 107 27.23 -3.27 12.21
N HIS A 108 26.74 -4.45 11.80
CA HIS A 108 27.54 -5.53 11.25
C HIS A 108 27.23 -5.87 9.78
N GLU A 109 26.55 -4.96 9.05
CA GLU A 109 26.25 -5.08 7.62
C GLU A 109 25.56 -6.40 7.23
N VAL A 110 24.68 -6.92 8.10
CA VAL A 110 23.94 -8.17 7.87
C VAL A 110 23.03 -8.02 6.65
N GLY A 111 23.40 -8.73 5.58
CA GLY A 111 22.70 -8.73 4.29
C GLY A 111 23.22 -7.71 3.27
N GLY A 112 24.20 -6.87 3.61
CA GLY A 112 24.77 -5.85 2.73
C GLY A 112 24.27 -4.42 3.02
N GLU A 113 24.76 -3.45 2.23
CA GLU A 113 24.71 -2.00 2.48
C GLU A 113 23.29 -1.41 2.64
N ASP A 114 22.25 -2.06 2.10
CA ASP A 114 20.86 -1.59 2.21
C ASP A 114 19.91 -2.61 2.86
N ALA A 115 20.44 -3.73 3.37
CA ALA A 115 19.60 -4.81 3.88
C ALA A 115 18.95 -4.51 5.24
N ARG A 116 19.33 -3.38 5.87
CA ARG A 116 18.84 -2.90 7.17
C ARG A 116 18.86 -3.99 8.23
N GLY A 117 20.03 -4.58 8.42
CA GLY A 117 20.26 -5.63 9.40
C GLY A 117 19.49 -6.92 9.13
N GLY A 118 19.24 -7.24 7.86
CA GLY A 118 18.53 -8.44 7.44
C GLY A 118 17.01 -8.28 7.28
N LEU A 119 16.45 -7.08 7.50
CA LEU A 119 15.03 -6.81 7.29
C LEU A 119 14.60 -6.97 5.81
N LEU A 120 15.50 -6.69 4.87
CA LEU A 120 15.23 -6.87 3.43
C LEU A 120 15.77 -8.19 2.87
N MET A 121 16.33 -9.06 3.70
CA MET A 121 16.79 -10.37 3.25
C MET A 121 15.61 -11.31 3.00
N VAL A 122 15.62 -11.92 1.81
CA VAL A 122 14.66 -12.95 1.40
C VAL A 122 14.74 -14.17 2.33
N ASP A 123 13.58 -14.63 2.81
CA ASP A 123 13.46 -15.90 3.52
C ASP A 123 13.67 -17.05 2.53
N PRO A 124 14.70 -17.89 2.71
CA PRO A 124 14.94 -19.01 1.80
C PRO A 124 13.89 -20.13 1.93
N TYR A 125 13.06 -20.10 2.98
CA TYR A 125 12.06 -21.13 3.23
C TYR A 125 10.72 -20.77 2.57
N LYS A 126 10.41 -21.51 1.49
CA LYS A 126 9.21 -21.46 0.60
C LYS A 126 9.38 -20.59 -0.65
N ASN A 127 8.69 -21.00 -1.71
CA ASN A 127 8.75 -20.45 -3.07
C ASN A 127 8.19 -19.02 -3.22
N TRP A 128 7.87 -18.30 -2.14
CA TRP A 128 7.26 -16.97 -2.25
C TRP A 128 8.32 -15.85 -2.27
N GLY A 129 9.57 -16.15 -1.90
CA GLY A 129 10.66 -15.17 -1.97
C GLY A 129 10.42 -13.91 -1.13
N LEU A 130 9.61 -14.01 -0.07
CA LEU A 130 9.30 -12.87 0.77
C LEU A 130 10.50 -12.50 1.64
N ASN A 131 10.80 -11.22 1.77
CA ASN A 131 11.77 -10.76 2.75
C ASN A 131 11.17 -10.63 4.17
N THR A 132 12.04 -10.42 5.16
CA THR A 132 11.64 -10.30 6.57
C THR A 132 10.57 -9.23 6.81
N MET A 133 10.64 -8.10 6.10
CA MET A 133 9.64 -7.02 6.20
C MET A 133 8.29 -7.39 5.60
N GLN A 134 8.29 -8.06 4.44
CA GLN A 134 7.08 -8.62 3.81
C GLN A 134 6.45 -9.72 4.68
N LEU A 135 7.27 -10.56 5.32
CA LEU A 135 6.79 -11.55 6.29
C LEU A 135 6.09 -10.87 7.46
N LEU A 136 6.65 -9.78 7.99
CA LEU A 136 6.03 -9.01 9.06
C LEU A 136 4.68 -8.42 8.65
N ALA A 137 4.54 -7.99 7.39
CA ALA A 137 3.25 -7.54 6.84
C ALA A 137 2.25 -8.70 6.63
N SER A 138 2.72 -9.87 6.17
CA SER A 138 1.86 -10.88 5.50
C SER A 138 1.24 -11.98 6.36
N VAL A 139 1.81 -12.31 7.51
CA VAL A 139 1.64 -13.67 8.09
C VAL A 139 0.24 -14.27 7.99
N ARG A 140 0.17 -15.37 7.23
CA ARG A 140 -0.94 -16.32 7.25
C ARG A 140 -0.86 -17.14 8.54
N SER A 141 -1.88 -17.07 9.39
CA SER A 141 -2.00 -17.99 10.53
C SER A 141 -1.97 -19.44 10.03
N TYR A 142 -1.33 -20.31 10.79
CA TYR A 142 -1.43 -21.75 10.54
C TYR A 142 -2.82 -22.22 10.96
N ASP A 143 -3.42 -23.12 10.19
CA ASP A 143 -4.73 -23.68 10.48
C ASP A 143 -4.76 -24.24 11.91
N GLY A 144 -5.64 -23.70 12.76
CA GLY A 144 -5.87 -24.18 14.12
C GLY A 144 -5.69 -23.17 15.26
N GLU A 145 -5.15 -21.96 15.01
CA GLU A 145 -5.14 -20.90 16.04
C GLU A 145 -6.55 -20.32 16.26
N ASP A 146 -6.88 -20.02 17.52
CA ASP A 146 -8.11 -19.33 17.91
C ASP A 146 -8.11 -17.88 17.39
N ASP A 147 -9.28 -17.30 17.15
CA ASP A 147 -9.43 -15.97 16.57
C ASP A 147 -8.87 -14.87 17.50
N ASP A 148 -8.91 -15.06 18.82
CA ASP A 148 -8.34 -14.14 19.81
C ASP A 148 -6.81 -14.08 19.72
N ASP A 149 -6.15 -15.24 19.56
CA ASP A 149 -4.69 -15.32 19.41
C ASP A 149 -4.24 -14.61 18.12
N ARG A 150 -5.03 -14.74 17.04
CA ARG A 150 -4.74 -14.08 15.76
C ARG A 150 -4.80 -12.57 15.87
N ARG A 151 -5.83 -12.01 16.52
CA ARG A 151 -5.96 -10.56 16.72
C ARG A 151 -4.83 -10.02 17.59
N HIS A 152 -4.45 -10.75 18.64
CA HIS A 152 -3.32 -10.38 19.49
C HIS A 152 -1.99 -10.39 18.69
N SER A 153 -1.83 -11.34 17.79
CA SER A 153 -0.70 -11.42 16.85
C SER A 153 -0.65 -10.22 15.89
N ASP A 154 -1.80 -9.76 15.39
CA ASP A 154 -1.89 -8.58 14.52
C ASP A 154 -1.46 -7.30 15.24
N VAL A 155 -1.96 -7.08 16.48
CA VAL A 155 -1.57 -5.94 17.32
C VAL A 155 -0.07 -5.92 17.59
N LYS A 156 0.52 -7.06 17.94
CA LYS A 156 1.97 -7.16 18.20
C LYS A 156 2.80 -6.79 16.98
N ARG A 157 2.45 -7.30 15.79
CA ARG A 157 3.16 -6.98 14.56
C ARG A 157 2.95 -5.54 14.12
N LEU A 158 1.76 -4.97 14.32
CA LEU A 158 1.50 -3.56 14.10
C LEU A 158 2.39 -2.69 14.99
N ASN A 159 2.50 -3.00 16.27
CA ASN A 159 3.37 -2.26 17.20
C ASN A 159 4.84 -2.37 16.77
N LEU A 160 5.27 -3.54 16.30
CA LEU A 160 6.61 -3.72 15.75
C LEU A 160 6.83 -2.88 14.48
N LEU A 161 5.87 -2.80 13.55
CA LEU A 161 5.98 -1.92 12.39
C LEU A 161 6.11 -0.44 12.79
N LYS A 162 5.37 -0.01 13.82
CA LYS A 162 5.46 1.35 14.36
C LYS A 162 6.83 1.62 14.98
N GLU A 163 7.35 0.68 15.77
CA GLU A 163 8.67 0.78 16.38
C GLU A 163 9.77 0.84 15.31
N LEU A 164 9.72 -0.03 14.29
CA LEU A 164 10.65 0.01 13.16
C LEU A 164 10.59 1.33 12.40
N ARG A 165 9.41 1.96 12.30
CA ARG A 165 9.28 3.31 11.74
C ARG A 165 9.92 4.37 12.63
N GLU A 166 9.71 4.31 13.94
CA GLU A 166 10.30 5.26 14.90
C GLU A 166 11.83 5.18 14.93
N MET A 167 12.39 4.02 14.59
CA MET A 167 13.83 3.78 14.44
C MET A 167 14.37 4.11 13.02
N ASP A 168 13.56 4.67 12.12
CA ASP A 168 13.90 4.89 10.71
C ASP A 168 14.32 3.62 9.94
N LEU A 169 13.93 2.44 10.42
CA LEU A 169 14.19 1.13 9.78
C LEU A 169 13.10 0.73 8.80
N LEU A 170 11.87 1.21 9.00
CA LEU A 170 10.77 1.12 8.05
C LEU A 170 10.53 2.51 7.47
N LEU A 171 10.69 2.63 6.16
CA LEU A 171 10.57 3.87 5.41
C LEU A 171 9.28 3.86 4.59
N LYS A 172 8.77 5.04 4.29
CA LYS A 172 7.55 5.18 3.46
C LYS A 172 7.70 4.48 2.11
N ARG A 173 8.87 4.62 1.46
CA ARG A 173 9.17 3.99 0.15
C ARG A 173 9.06 2.45 0.18
N ASP A 174 9.28 1.82 1.32
CA ASP A 174 9.22 0.35 1.43
C ASP A 174 7.81 -0.16 1.23
N ILE A 175 6.80 0.63 1.57
CA ILE A 175 5.40 0.26 1.40
C ILE A 175 5.14 -0.11 -0.06
N GLN A 176 5.70 0.67 -0.98
CA GLN A 176 5.61 0.47 -2.41
C GLN A 176 6.65 -0.53 -2.92
N GLU A 177 7.95 -0.28 -2.65
CA GLU A 177 9.08 -1.08 -3.17
C GLU A 177 9.03 -2.55 -2.72
N GLN A 178 8.54 -2.79 -1.50
CA GLN A 178 8.41 -4.14 -0.93
C GLN A 178 6.96 -4.64 -0.98
N HIS A 179 6.05 -3.92 -1.65
CA HIS A 179 4.63 -4.29 -1.78
C HIS A 179 3.95 -4.62 -0.44
N LEU A 180 4.27 -3.87 0.63
CA LEU A 180 3.80 -4.22 1.99
C LEU A 180 2.28 -4.15 2.13
N LEU A 181 1.61 -3.29 1.37
CA LEU A 181 0.14 -3.26 1.29
C LEU A 181 -0.40 -4.57 0.73
N ALA A 182 0.10 -5.01 -0.43
CA ALA A 182 -0.30 -6.28 -1.03
C ALA A 182 0.01 -7.46 -0.09
N CYS A 183 1.17 -7.45 0.55
CA CYS A 183 1.55 -8.44 1.54
C CYS A 183 0.58 -8.46 2.73
N SER A 184 0.08 -7.31 3.18
CA SER A 184 -0.86 -7.19 4.31
C SER A 184 -2.33 -7.32 3.92
N CYS A 185 -2.68 -7.55 2.66
CA CYS A 185 -4.04 -7.86 2.21
C CYS A 185 -4.50 -9.27 2.65
N TRP A 186 -4.64 -9.49 3.96
CA TRP A 186 -5.17 -10.71 4.55
C TRP A 186 -6.12 -10.36 5.69
N LYS A 187 -7.10 -11.23 5.94
CA LYS A 187 -8.08 -11.07 7.04
C LYS A 187 -7.41 -10.83 8.40
N LEU A 188 -6.26 -11.46 8.65
CA LEU A 188 -5.53 -11.41 9.93
C LEU A 188 -4.48 -10.30 10.00
N SER A 189 -4.43 -9.46 8.98
CA SER A 189 -3.48 -8.37 8.82
C SER A 189 -4.20 -7.03 8.72
N GLN A 190 -5.50 -6.99 9.06
CA GLN A 190 -6.34 -5.80 8.86
C GLN A 190 -5.75 -4.57 9.53
N MET A 191 -5.27 -4.67 10.77
CA MET A 191 -4.72 -3.51 11.48
C MET A 191 -3.42 -3.02 10.86
N ARG A 192 -2.58 -3.94 10.34
CA ARG A 192 -1.36 -3.59 9.60
C ARG A 192 -1.68 -2.96 8.25
N PHE A 193 -2.63 -3.52 7.51
CA PHE A 193 -3.06 -3.00 6.23
C PHE A 193 -3.61 -1.58 6.37
N GLU A 194 -4.52 -1.35 7.32
CA GLU A 194 -5.08 -0.03 7.60
C GLU A 194 -3.99 0.98 7.96
N TYR A 195 -3.04 0.59 8.83
CA TYR A 195 -1.92 1.44 9.21
C TYR A 195 -1.02 1.81 8.02
N LEU A 196 -0.67 0.84 7.18
CA LEU A 196 0.15 1.07 5.99
C LEU A 196 -0.59 1.95 4.97
N ALA A 197 -1.90 1.75 4.80
CA ALA A 197 -2.72 2.54 3.89
C ALA A 197 -2.95 3.98 4.40
N ASP A 198 -3.10 4.18 5.72
CA ASP A 198 -3.13 5.52 6.34
C ASP A 198 -1.78 6.24 6.15
N TRP A 199 -0.66 5.52 6.22
CA TRP A 199 0.68 6.10 6.07
C TRP A 199 1.03 6.44 4.62
N ASP A 200 0.72 5.57 3.68
CA ASP A 200 0.87 5.84 2.26
C ASP A 200 -0.36 5.47 1.45
N LYS A 201 -1.32 6.40 1.42
CA LYS A 201 -2.56 6.20 0.67
C LYS A 201 -2.30 5.94 -0.82
N ASP A 202 -1.34 6.62 -1.43
CA ASP A 202 -1.12 6.58 -2.88
C ASP A 202 -0.61 5.19 -3.33
N ALA A 203 0.04 4.46 -2.42
CA ALA A 203 0.43 3.07 -2.63
C ALA A 203 -0.77 2.13 -2.90
N LEU A 204 -2.01 2.47 -2.53
CA LEU A 204 -3.19 1.68 -2.92
C LEU A 204 -3.45 1.67 -4.43
N ILE A 205 -3.05 2.75 -5.13
CA ILE A 205 -3.21 2.90 -6.58
C ILE A 205 -1.91 2.49 -7.29
N GLU A 206 -0.77 2.91 -6.75
CA GLU A 206 0.53 2.77 -7.40
C GLU A 206 1.15 1.37 -7.25
N THR A 207 0.72 0.59 -6.25
CA THR A 207 1.25 -0.78 -6.06
C THR A 207 0.83 -1.66 -7.22
N ARG A 208 1.83 -2.12 -7.99
CA ARG A 208 1.68 -3.16 -9.01
C ARG A 208 2.23 -4.49 -8.51
N ILE A 209 1.55 -5.59 -8.83
CA ILE A 209 1.98 -6.96 -8.55
C ILE A 209 2.27 -7.61 -9.90
N GLY A 210 3.54 -7.73 -10.24
CA GLY A 210 3.94 -8.02 -11.62
C GLY A 210 3.64 -6.82 -12.52
N ASN A 211 2.84 -7.01 -13.56
CA ASN A 211 2.46 -5.95 -14.51
C ASN A 211 1.07 -5.36 -14.24
N GLU A 212 0.34 -5.87 -13.25
CA GLU A 212 -1.04 -5.49 -12.97
C GLU A 212 -1.15 -4.67 -11.68
N GLU A 213 -2.06 -3.71 -11.63
CA GLU A 213 -2.40 -2.98 -10.42
C GLU A 213 -2.93 -3.94 -9.36
N MET A 214 -2.61 -3.66 -8.09
CA MET A 214 -2.98 -4.53 -6.97
C MET A 214 -4.47 -4.89 -6.96
N ILE A 215 -5.37 -3.97 -7.31
CA ILE A 215 -6.82 -4.24 -7.31
C ILE A 215 -7.23 -5.33 -8.32
N HIS A 216 -6.59 -5.41 -9.48
CA HIS A 216 -6.89 -6.42 -10.50
C HIS A 216 -6.44 -7.81 -10.03
N VAL A 217 -5.22 -7.93 -9.52
CA VAL A 217 -4.71 -9.19 -8.95
C VAL A 217 -5.55 -9.66 -7.75
N MET A 218 -6.00 -8.71 -6.93
CA MET A 218 -6.77 -8.99 -5.73
C MET A 218 -8.23 -9.41 -6.01
N SER A 219 -8.73 -9.24 -7.25
CA SER A 219 -10.07 -9.69 -7.64
C SER A 219 -10.28 -11.20 -7.49
N SER A 220 -9.20 -11.98 -7.61
CA SER A 220 -9.19 -13.44 -7.42
C SER A 220 -9.31 -13.86 -5.95
N GLN A 221 -9.04 -12.95 -5.00
CA GLN A 221 -8.93 -13.28 -3.58
C GLN A 221 -10.29 -13.53 -2.91
N PRO A 222 -10.30 -14.09 -1.68
CA PRO A 222 -11.49 -14.14 -0.84
C PRO A 222 -12.22 -12.80 -0.69
N GLN A 223 -13.55 -12.85 -0.56
CA GLN A 223 -14.42 -11.67 -0.52
C GLN A 223 -14.04 -10.68 0.60
N GLU A 224 -13.57 -11.18 1.74
CA GLU A 224 -13.17 -10.37 2.88
C GLU A 224 -11.96 -9.48 2.55
N ILE A 225 -11.02 -9.99 1.75
CA ILE A 225 -9.83 -9.26 1.33
C ILE A 225 -10.22 -8.17 0.32
N ILE A 226 -11.09 -8.51 -0.64
CA ILE A 226 -11.66 -7.54 -1.59
C ILE A 226 -12.39 -6.43 -0.82
N GLY A 227 -13.21 -6.80 0.17
CA GLY A 227 -13.94 -5.87 1.01
C GLY A 227 -13.03 -4.92 1.78
N LEU A 228 -11.94 -5.44 2.36
CA LEU A 228 -10.93 -4.63 3.04
C LEU A 228 -10.28 -3.60 2.09
N LEU A 229 -9.88 -4.05 0.89
CA LEU A 229 -9.23 -3.21 -0.10
C LEU A 229 -10.19 -2.11 -0.63
N LEU A 230 -11.43 -2.46 -0.95
CA LEU A 230 -12.44 -1.50 -1.40
C LEU A 230 -12.81 -0.49 -0.30
N LYS A 231 -12.94 -0.94 0.97
CA LYS A 231 -13.17 -0.04 2.11
C LYS A 231 -12.06 1.01 2.21
N ALA A 232 -10.79 0.60 2.09
CA ALA A 232 -9.66 1.53 2.07
C ALA A 232 -9.68 2.42 0.81
N GLY A 233 -9.97 1.86 -0.36
CA GLY A 233 -10.13 2.61 -1.60
C GLY A 233 -11.13 3.75 -1.47
N PHE A 234 -12.35 3.47 -0.99
CA PHE A 234 -13.36 4.51 -0.78
C PHE A 234 -13.00 5.51 0.31
N LYS A 235 -12.28 5.09 1.36
CA LYS A 235 -11.81 5.98 2.44
C LYS A 235 -10.78 6.99 1.93
N TYR A 236 -9.74 6.54 1.23
CA TYR A 236 -8.59 7.39 0.89
C TYR A 236 -8.64 7.97 -0.52
N HIS A 237 -9.32 7.29 -1.43
CA HIS A 237 -9.38 7.63 -2.85
C HIS A 237 -10.82 7.74 -3.37
N PRO A 238 -11.70 8.51 -2.70
CA PRO A 238 -13.09 8.64 -3.10
C PRO A 238 -13.22 9.21 -4.53
N ASN A 239 -12.35 10.14 -4.92
CA ASN A 239 -12.43 10.88 -6.18
C ASN A 239 -12.17 10.02 -7.44
N ILE A 240 -11.59 8.84 -7.29
CA ILE A 240 -11.35 7.92 -8.42
C ILE A 240 -12.32 6.74 -8.45
N GLY A 241 -13.30 6.69 -7.55
CA GLY A 241 -14.25 5.58 -7.50
C GLY A 241 -13.90 4.47 -6.50
N GLY A 242 -13.03 4.72 -5.53
CA GLY A 242 -12.62 3.71 -4.55
C GLY A 242 -11.93 2.50 -5.15
N LEU A 243 -11.06 2.72 -6.14
CA LEU A 243 -10.33 1.72 -6.94
C LEU A 243 -11.18 0.92 -7.94
N LEU A 244 -12.51 0.98 -7.90
CA LEU A 244 -13.40 0.16 -8.75
C LEU A 244 -13.26 0.43 -10.25
N PHE A 245 -12.94 1.66 -10.61
CA PHE A 245 -12.88 2.12 -12.00
C PHE A 245 -11.45 2.49 -12.41
N ILE A 246 -10.47 1.82 -11.81
CA ILE A 246 -9.12 1.75 -12.37
C ILE A 246 -9.18 0.74 -13.51
N GLU A 247 -8.68 1.16 -14.66
CA GLU A 247 -8.61 0.35 -15.88
C GLU A 247 -7.25 -0.31 -15.99
N ASP A 248 -7.24 -1.55 -16.48
CA ASP A 248 -6.02 -2.24 -16.89
C ASP A 248 -5.57 -1.82 -18.30
N ASP A 249 -4.48 -2.40 -18.80
CA ASP A 249 -3.94 -2.15 -20.14
C ASP A 249 -4.91 -2.57 -21.28
N GLN A 250 -5.98 -3.32 -20.97
CA GLN A 250 -7.03 -3.74 -21.90
C GLN A 250 -8.30 -2.88 -21.78
N GLY A 251 -8.33 -1.89 -20.89
CA GLY A 251 -9.48 -1.03 -20.64
C GLY A 251 -10.58 -1.68 -19.79
N ASN A 252 -10.33 -2.82 -19.15
CA ASN A 252 -11.29 -3.42 -18.21
C ASN A 252 -11.11 -2.78 -16.83
N THR A 253 -12.23 -2.41 -16.21
CA THR A 253 -12.20 -1.85 -14.87
C THR A 253 -11.99 -2.92 -13.82
N ALA A 254 -11.50 -2.56 -12.64
CA ALA A 254 -11.46 -3.48 -11.49
C ALA A 254 -12.83 -4.08 -11.16
N PHE A 255 -13.92 -3.33 -11.38
CA PHE A 255 -15.28 -3.83 -11.26
C PHE A 255 -15.58 -4.96 -12.26
N ASP A 256 -15.14 -4.84 -13.51
CA ASP A 256 -15.33 -5.88 -14.54
C ASP A 256 -14.66 -7.19 -14.11
N HIS A 257 -13.40 -7.11 -13.64
CA HIS A 257 -12.67 -8.26 -13.10
C HIS A 257 -13.40 -8.90 -11.91
N LEU A 258 -13.85 -8.08 -10.95
CA LEU A 258 -14.60 -8.56 -9.80
C LEU A 258 -15.90 -9.28 -10.19
N VAL A 259 -16.65 -8.72 -11.14
CA VAL A 259 -17.90 -9.32 -11.64
C VAL A 259 -17.62 -10.63 -12.38
N ASN A 260 -16.56 -10.69 -13.18
CA ASN A 260 -16.16 -11.92 -13.87
C ASN A 260 -15.78 -13.03 -12.88
N GLU A 261 -15.03 -12.71 -11.83
CA GLU A 261 -14.51 -13.69 -10.88
C GLU A 261 -15.53 -14.12 -9.81
N LYS A 262 -16.35 -13.17 -9.30
CA LYS A 262 -17.23 -13.41 -8.14
C LYS A 262 -18.72 -13.41 -8.49
N GLY A 263 -19.08 -12.92 -9.68
CA GLY A 263 -20.46 -12.73 -10.08
C GLY A 263 -21.06 -11.42 -9.57
N VAL A 264 -21.96 -10.86 -10.38
CA VAL A 264 -22.57 -9.54 -10.15
C VAL A 264 -23.27 -9.40 -8.80
N GLU A 265 -24.03 -10.42 -8.37
CA GLU A 265 -24.80 -10.37 -7.13
C GLU A 265 -23.89 -10.26 -5.89
N VAL A 266 -22.79 -11.02 -5.88
CA VAL A 266 -21.82 -11.02 -4.78
C VAL A 266 -21.14 -9.66 -4.68
N VAL A 267 -20.66 -9.14 -5.82
CA VAL A 267 -19.99 -7.83 -5.87
C VAL A 267 -20.94 -6.72 -5.45
N MET A 268 -22.17 -6.68 -5.98
CA MET A 268 -23.13 -5.63 -5.62
C MET A 268 -23.60 -5.71 -4.16
N SER A 269 -23.67 -6.92 -3.59
CA SER A 269 -23.93 -7.10 -2.15
C SER A 269 -22.80 -6.53 -1.30
N LEU A 270 -21.54 -6.84 -1.66
CA LEU A 270 -20.36 -6.29 -0.99
C LEU A 270 -20.31 -4.75 -1.09
N LEU A 271 -20.53 -4.19 -2.28
CA LEU A 271 -20.57 -2.74 -2.46
C LEU A 271 -21.68 -2.08 -1.64
N HIS A 272 -22.82 -2.75 -1.50
CA HIS A 272 -23.91 -2.26 -0.65
C HIS A 272 -23.51 -2.24 0.82
N GLU A 273 -22.84 -3.27 1.33
CA GLU A 273 -22.31 -3.28 2.70
C GLU A 273 -21.33 -2.12 2.93
N ILE A 274 -20.44 -1.87 1.97
CA ILE A 274 -19.38 -0.86 2.08
C ILE A 274 -19.94 0.57 2.00
N LEU A 275 -20.86 0.82 1.06
CA LEU A 275 -21.35 2.16 0.76
C LEU A 275 -22.59 2.56 1.59
N SER A 276 -23.38 1.61 2.08
CA SER A 276 -24.60 1.93 2.86
C SER A 276 -24.35 2.75 4.13
N PRO A 277 -23.24 2.55 4.87
CA PRO A 277 -22.89 3.42 5.99
C PRO A 277 -22.50 4.85 5.58
N ASN A 278 -22.07 5.04 4.34
CA ASN A 278 -21.63 6.33 3.80
C ASN A 278 -22.50 6.76 2.60
N ARG A 279 -23.74 7.16 2.90
CA ARG A 279 -24.72 7.58 1.89
C ARG A 279 -24.42 8.93 1.23
N ASP A 280 -23.30 9.57 1.60
CA ASP A 280 -22.85 10.82 0.99
C ASP A 280 -21.85 10.58 -0.15
N TYR A 281 -21.50 9.31 -0.42
CA TYR A 281 -20.59 8.98 -1.50
C TYR A 281 -21.28 8.99 -2.89
N PRO A 282 -20.83 9.84 -3.83
CA PRO A 282 -21.46 10.03 -5.14
C PRO A 282 -21.09 8.91 -6.14
N ILE A 283 -21.35 7.64 -5.80
CA ILE A 283 -20.93 6.48 -6.62
C ILE A 283 -21.44 6.56 -8.06
N LEU A 284 -22.65 7.08 -8.28
CA LEU A 284 -23.23 7.20 -9.62
C LEU A 284 -22.45 8.17 -10.49
N HIS A 285 -21.86 9.24 -9.94
CA HIS A 285 -21.03 10.15 -10.73
C HIS A 285 -19.84 9.42 -11.32
N HIS A 286 -19.21 8.53 -10.54
CA HIS A 286 -18.10 7.72 -11.03
C HIS A 286 -18.56 6.68 -12.06
N VAL A 287 -19.67 5.98 -11.81
CA VAL A 287 -20.19 4.96 -12.74
C VAL A 287 -20.57 5.59 -14.08
N PHE A 288 -21.32 6.68 -14.08
CA PHE A 288 -21.78 7.29 -15.32
C PHE A 288 -20.64 7.89 -16.14
N VAL A 289 -19.56 8.32 -15.49
CA VAL A 289 -18.38 8.89 -16.15
C VAL A 289 -17.41 7.81 -16.62
N LYS A 290 -17.09 6.83 -15.77
CA LYS A 290 -16.00 5.89 -16.02
C LYS A 290 -16.46 4.50 -16.48
N ALA A 291 -17.68 4.11 -16.17
CA ALA A 291 -18.20 2.78 -16.51
C ALA A 291 -19.70 2.83 -16.86
N PRO A 292 -20.11 3.63 -17.88
CA PRO A 292 -21.51 3.87 -18.20
C PRO A 292 -22.25 2.59 -18.61
N GLN A 293 -21.55 1.54 -19.04
CA GLN A 293 -22.13 0.22 -19.32
C GLN A 293 -22.79 -0.43 -18.08
N HIS A 294 -22.38 -0.03 -16.86
CA HIS A 294 -22.91 -0.56 -15.60
C HIS A 294 -23.94 0.35 -14.93
N LYS A 295 -24.33 1.46 -15.58
CA LYS A 295 -25.18 2.49 -14.96
C LYS A 295 -26.52 1.97 -14.43
N ASP A 296 -27.19 1.09 -15.16
CA ASP A 296 -28.52 0.58 -14.77
C ASP A 296 -28.41 -0.30 -13.52
N LEU A 297 -27.35 -1.10 -13.44
CA LEU A 297 -27.05 -1.94 -12.28
C LEU A 297 -26.83 -1.10 -11.02
N PHE A 298 -26.00 -0.05 -11.13
CA PHE A 298 -25.73 0.84 -9.99
C PHE A 298 -26.91 1.73 -9.64
N MET A 299 -27.68 2.23 -10.61
CA MET A 299 -28.91 3.00 -10.37
C MET A 299 -29.94 2.18 -9.58
N ASN A 300 -30.10 0.91 -9.92
CA ASN A 300 -31.01 0.01 -9.22
C ASN A 300 -30.54 -0.29 -7.78
N LYS A 301 -29.23 -0.45 -7.56
CA LYS A 301 -28.68 -0.76 -6.23
C LYS A 301 -28.52 0.46 -5.31
N PHE A 302 -28.22 1.62 -5.90
CA PHE A 302 -27.88 2.86 -5.18
C PHE A 302 -28.74 4.06 -5.63
N PRO A 303 -30.09 3.95 -5.62
CA PRO A 303 -30.95 5.03 -6.12
C PRO A 303 -30.80 6.34 -5.32
N TRP A 304 -30.40 6.25 -4.04
CA TRP A 304 -30.16 7.41 -3.18
C TRP A 304 -29.01 8.30 -3.69
N ALA A 305 -28.01 7.72 -4.37
CA ALA A 305 -26.83 8.45 -4.81
C ALA A 305 -27.13 9.42 -5.97
N TYR A 306 -28.31 9.33 -6.60
CA TYR A 306 -28.68 10.14 -7.77
C TYR A 306 -28.76 11.62 -7.43
N SER A 307 -29.19 11.93 -6.20
CA SER A 307 -29.38 13.30 -5.71
C SER A 307 -28.12 13.94 -5.13
N LEU A 308 -27.03 13.18 -5.01
CA LEU A 308 -25.80 13.66 -4.41
C LEU A 308 -25.05 14.62 -5.33
N LYS A 309 -24.15 15.38 -4.72
CA LYS A 309 -23.16 16.17 -5.43
C LYS A 309 -21.79 15.51 -5.30
N ASP A 310 -20.96 15.62 -6.33
CA ASP A 310 -19.57 15.17 -6.23
C ASP A 310 -18.73 16.12 -5.33
N HIS A 311 -17.44 15.80 -5.17
CA HIS A 311 -16.50 16.61 -4.40
C HIS A 311 -16.30 18.03 -4.96
N ASN A 312 -16.70 18.26 -6.22
CA ASN A 312 -16.68 19.56 -6.88
C ASN A 312 -18.02 20.30 -6.77
N GLY A 313 -19.00 19.73 -6.07
CA GLY A 313 -20.35 20.28 -5.95
C GLY A 313 -21.24 20.05 -7.18
N ARG A 314 -20.83 19.21 -8.13
CA ARG A 314 -21.57 18.93 -9.36
C ARG A 314 -22.70 17.96 -9.12
N THR A 315 -23.85 18.22 -9.73
CA THR A 315 -24.89 17.20 -9.89
C THR A 315 -24.42 16.08 -10.82
N LEU A 316 -25.10 14.93 -10.81
CA LEU A 316 -24.80 13.82 -11.72
C LEU A 316 -24.77 14.26 -13.19
N HIS A 317 -25.75 15.07 -13.60
CA HIS A 317 -25.80 15.62 -14.95
C HIS A 317 -24.60 16.51 -15.29
N GLN A 318 -24.19 17.37 -14.36
CA GLN A 318 -23.03 18.25 -14.55
C GLN A 318 -21.73 17.43 -14.66
N ALA A 319 -21.57 16.39 -13.85
CA ALA A 319 -20.41 15.50 -13.95
C ALA A 319 -20.34 14.78 -15.30
N VAL A 320 -21.46 14.26 -15.79
CA VAL A 320 -21.53 13.61 -17.13
C VAL A 320 -21.25 14.60 -18.26
N LEU A 321 -21.80 15.81 -18.18
CA LEU A 321 -21.53 16.89 -19.14
C LEU A 321 -20.05 17.29 -19.15
N ALA A 322 -19.45 17.43 -17.97
CA ALA A 322 -18.06 17.82 -17.81
C ALA A 322 -17.06 16.74 -18.25
N ALA A 323 -17.47 15.46 -18.20
CA ALA A 323 -16.67 14.34 -18.69
C ALA A 323 -16.58 14.26 -20.22
N GLY A 324 -17.45 14.99 -20.93
CA GLY A 324 -17.35 15.17 -22.36
C GLY A 324 -18.43 14.46 -23.18
N PRO A 325 -18.42 14.69 -24.50
CA PRO A 325 -19.47 14.26 -25.43
C PRO A 325 -19.63 12.75 -25.53
N ASP A 326 -18.56 11.96 -25.46
CA ASP A 326 -18.62 10.50 -25.58
C ASP A 326 -19.35 9.87 -24.39
N VAL A 327 -19.01 10.31 -23.18
CA VAL A 327 -19.70 9.93 -21.94
C VAL A 327 -21.16 10.35 -22.01
N MET A 328 -21.45 11.51 -22.57
CA MET A 328 -22.83 11.97 -22.76
C MET A 328 -23.61 11.12 -23.76
N ILE A 329 -22.99 10.64 -24.84
CA ILE A 329 -23.60 9.70 -25.80
C ILE A 329 -23.93 8.37 -25.14
N ALA A 330 -23.04 7.87 -24.28
CA ALA A 330 -23.34 6.69 -23.49
C ALA A 330 -24.52 6.89 -22.51
N ASN A 331 -24.97 8.13 -22.28
CA ASN A 331 -25.92 8.51 -21.24
C ASN A 331 -27.10 9.39 -21.72
N ASP A 332 -27.58 9.19 -22.96
CA ASP A 332 -28.66 10.00 -23.57
C ASP A 332 -29.91 10.19 -22.69
N ILE A 333 -30.26 9.19 -21.88
CA ILE A 333 -31.41 9.26 -20.96
C ILE A 333 -31.23 10.38 -19.93
N LEU A 334 -30.02 10.61 -19.41
CA LEU A 334 -29.78 11.71 -18.46
C LEU A 334 -30.02 13.07 -19.09
N LEU A 335 -29.69 13.21 -20.38
CA LEU A 335 -29.93 14.45 -21.09
C LEU A 335 -31.43 14.76 -21.24
N ALA A 336 -32.23 13.73 -21.49
CA ALA A 336 -33.68 13.85 -21.55
C ALA A 336 -34.27 14.23 -20.18
N THR A 337 -33.68 13.75 -19.07
CA THR A 337 -34.20 13.97 -17.71
C THR A 337 -33.74 15.26 -17.04
N LEU A 338 -32.85 16.05 -17.66
CA LEU A 338 -32.47 17.37 -17.15
C LEU A 338 -33.72 18.24 -16.89
N THR A 339 -33.80 18.87 -15.72
CA THR A 339 -34.88 19.83 -15.42
C THR A 339 -34.53 21.23 -15.90
N ASP A 340 -35.53 22.09 -16.09
CA ASP A 340 -35.31 23.48 -16.52
C ASP A 340 -34.43 24.28 -15.54
N ASP A 341 -34.45 23.94 -14.26
CA ASP A 341 -33.57 24.53 -13.25
C ASP A 341 -32.11 24.06 -13.43
N GLN A 342 -31.91 22.76 -13.70
CA GLN A 342 -30.58 22.22 -13.98
C GLN A 342 -30.01 22.81 -15.28
N PHE A 343 -30.85 23.08 -16.28
CA PHE A 343 -30.45 23.81 -17.50
C PHE A 343 -29.90 25.20 -17.21
N GLN A 344 -30.43 25.85 -16.19
CA GLN A 344 -30.07 27.22 -15.80
C GLN A 344 -28.95 27.25 -14.76
N THR A 345 -28.48 26.10 -14.28
CA THR A 345 -27.44 26.01 -13.26
C THR A 345 -26.08 25.87 -13.93
N GLN A 346 -25.17 26.79 -13.65
CA GLN A 346 -23.78 26.72 -14.13
C GLN A 346 -23.02 25.62 -13.38
N ASP A 347 -22.10 24.97 -14.08
CA ASP A 347 -21.14 24.07 -13.47
C ASP A 347 -20.29 24.84 -12.44
N PRO A 348 -20.16 24.34 -11.20
CA PRO A 348 -19.48 25.06 -10.12
C PRO A 348 -17.97 25.25 -10.34
N ILE A 349 -17.34 24.50 -11.25
CA ILE A 349 -15.89 24.57 -11.48
C ILE A 349 -15.55 25.53 -12.61
N ASN A 350 -16.23 25.42 -13.76
CA ASN A 350 -15.89 26.20 -14.95
C ASN A 350 -16.90 27.34 -15.26
N ASN A 351 -17.96 27.48 -14.46
CA ASN A 351 -19.05 28.45 -14.66
C ASN A 351 -19.75 28.34 -16.02
N LEU A 352 -19.68 27.18 -16.68
CA LEU A 352 -20.35 26.95 -17.95
C LEU A 352 -21.77 26.43 -17.73
N TYR A 353 -22.70 26.91 -18.56
CA TYR A 353 -24.01 26.29 -18.68
C TYR A 353 -23.89 24.93 -19.41
N PRO A 354 -24.84 24.00 -19.24
CA PRO A 354 -24.82 22.69 -19.87
C PRO A 354 -24.51 22.69 -21.38
N PHE A 355 -25.14 23.58 -22.14
CA PHE A 355 -24.91 23.68 -23.59
C PHE A 355 -23.47 24.14 -23.92
N ALA A 356 -22.89 25.02 -23.11
CA ALA A 356 -21.55 25.54 -23.29
C ALA A 356 -20.51 24.49 -22.89
N ALA A 357 -20.74 23.75 -21.80
CA ALA A 357 -19.90 22.61 -21.40
C ALA A 357 -19.81 21.57 -22.52
N MET A 358 -20.93 21.27 -23.20
CA MET A 358 -20.92 20.37 -24.37
C MET A 358 -20.19 20.94 -25.59
N ALA A 359 -20.20 22.26 -25.77
CA ALA A 359 -19.59 22.92 -26.92
C ALA A 359 -18.06 23.01 -26.82
N VAL A 360 -17.49 22.95 -25.61
CA VAL A 360 -16.04 23.07 -25.37
C VAL A 360 -15.29 21.75 -25.62
N GLY A 361 -15.98 20.60 -25.66
CA GLY A 361 -15.35 19.30 -25.89
C GLY A 361 -14.85 19.09 -27.32
N GLU A 362 -13.75 18.33 -27.47
CA GLU A 362 -13.13 18.01 -28.77
C GLU A 362 -14.08 17.31 -29.76
N HIS A 363 -15.09 16.59 -29.25
CA HIS A 363 -16.13 15.91 -30.04
C HIS A 363 -17.52 16.53 -29.84
N ALA A 364 -17.62 17.86 -29.85
CA ALA A 364 -18.88 18.57 -29.65
C ALA A 364 -20.01 18.06 -30.57
N ASN A 365 -21.08 17.52 -29.97
CA ASN A 365 -22.25 17.04 -30.71
C ASN A 365 -23.25 18.20 -30.92
N LEU A 366 -23.21 18.79 -32.12
CA LEU A 366 -24.05 19.93 -32.48
C LEU A 366 -25.55 19.64 -32.32
N GLU A 367 -26.02 18.44 -32.65
CA GLU A 367 -27.44 18.07 -32.53
C GLU A 367 -27.90 18.16 -31.08
N LYS A 368 -27.12 17.62 -30.15
CA LYS A 368 -27.42 17.71 -28.71
C LYS A 368 -27.32 19.14 -28.20
N ILE A 369 -26.31 19.90 -28.62
CA ILE A 369 -26.20 21.33 -28.26
C ILE A 369 -27.46 22.08 -28.72
N PHE A 370 -27.87 21.90 -29.97
CA PHE A 370 -29.10 22.51 -30.49
C PHE A 370 -30.35 22.02 -29.76
N TYR A 371 -30.41 20.75 -29.35
CA TYR A 371 -31.49 20.24 -28.51
C TYR A 371 -31.56 21.00 -27.18
N LEU A 372 -30.43 21.22 -26.49
CA LEU A 372 -30.41 22.00 -25.24
C LEU A 372 -30.85 23.45 -25.45
N LEU A 373 -30.35 24.08 -26.51
CA LEU A 373 -30.69 25.46 -26.84
C LEU A 373 -32.18 25.62 -27.21
N ARG A 374 -32.76 24.66 -27.93
CA ARG A 374 -34.20 24.66 -28.27
C ARG A 374 -35.07 24.46 -27.04
N ARG A 375 -34.63 23.63 -26.10
CA ARG A 375 -35.38 23.36 -24.87
C ARG A 375 -35.42 24.56 -23.94
N GLN A 376 -34.34 25.35 -23.86
CA GLN A 376 -34.31 26.56 -23.04
C GLN A 376 -33.53 27.71 -23.72
N PRO A 377 -34.15 28.44 -24.67
CA PRO A 377 -33.48 29.51 -25.41
C PRO A 377 -32.99 30.66 -24.52
N SER A 378 -33.68 30.91 -23.40
CA SER A 378 -33.36 31.99 -22.46
C SER A 378 -31.96 31.88 -21.83
N VAL A 379 -31.38 30.67 -21.80
CA VAL A 379 -30.03 30.44 -21.28
C VAL A 379 -28.96 31.12 -22.16
N MET A 380 -29.19 31.28 -23.48
CA MET A 380 -28.29 32.05 -24.34
C MET A 380 -28.28 33.54 -24.00
N GLU A 381 -29.43 34.12 -23.71
CA GLU A 381 -29.51 35.54 -23.34
C GLU A 381 -28.78 35.78 -22.02
N ARG A 382 -28.94 34.87 -21.06
CA ARG A 382 -28.22 34.93 -19.78
C ARG A 382 -26.73 34.75 -19.97
N HIS A 383 -26.32 33.76 -20.76
CA HIS A 383 -24.91 33.55 -21.09
C HIS A 383 -24.29 34.77 -21.77
N SER A 384 -25.02 35.42 -22.68
CA SER A 384 -24.55 36.64 -23.34
C SER A 384 -24.39 37.81 -22.35
N ARG A 385 -25.31 37.92 -21.38
CA ARG A 385 -25.22 38.94 -20.30
C ARG A 385 -24.08 38.65 -19.33
N SER A 386 -23.91 37.39 -18.92
CA SER A 386 -22.83 36.98 -18.01
C SER A 386 -21.46 37.08 -18.66
N SER A 387 -21.40 36.85 -19.97
CA SER A 387 -20.17 36.90 -20.75
C SER A 387 -19.82 38.31 -21.21
N SER A 388 -20.53 39.37 -20.80
CA SER A 388 -20.17 40.75 -21.14
C SER A 388 -18.84 41.17 -20.49
N TRP A 389 -17.74 40.72 -21.09
CA TRP A 389 -16.46 41.38 -21.40
C TRP A 389 -16.08 42.67 -20.64
N ASN A 390 -16.13 42.68 -19.30
CA ASN A 390 -15.48 43.72 -18.49
C ASN A 390 -13.99 43.43 -18.17
N SER A 391 -13.36 42.40 -18.76
CA SER A 391 -11.99 42.01 -18.35
C SER A 391 -10.99 41.63 -19.47
N CYS A 392 -11.27 41.90 -20.75
CA CYS A 392 -10.26 41.74 -21.83
C CYS A 392 -9.81 43.04 -22.50
N ALA A 393 -10.29 44.20 -22.04
CA ALA A 393 -9.82 45.51 -22.53
C ALA A 393 -8.58 46.05 -21.78
N SER A 394 -7.98 45.30 -20.85
CA SER A 394 -6.76 45.69 -20.13
C SER A 394 -5.48 45.01 -20.60
N PHE A 395 -5.48 44.30 -21.72
CA PHE A 395 -4.24 44.14 -22.51
C PHE A 395 -3.99 45.45 -23.29
N GLN A 396 -3.74 46.53 -22.53
CA GLN A 396 -3.07 47.70 -23.09
C GLN A 396 -1.62 47.28 -23.34
N SER A 397 -1.29 47.14 -24.63
CA SER A 397 0.01 47.43 -25.24
C SER A 397 1.16 47.70 -24.27
N GLU A 398 1.88 46.65 -23.85
CA GLU A 398 3.30 46.78 -23.51
C GLU A 398 4.12 46.46 -24.76
N ASP A 399 3.98 47.32 -25.76
CA ASP A 399 4.95 47.50 -26.84
C ASP A 399 5.06 49.01 -27.06
N GLU A 400 6.00 49.62 -26.33
CA GLU A 400 6.79 50.82 -26.67
C GLU A 400 7.19 51.60 -25.40
N TYR A 401 8.39 51.32 -24.88
CA TYR A 401 9.34 52.39 -24.59
C TYR A 401 10.79 51.88 -24.63
N GLN A 402 11.58 52.55 -25.46
CA GLN A 402 12.99 52.31 -25.75
C GLN A 402 13.92 52.40 -24.53
N ARG A 403 14.88 51.48 -24.40
CA ARG A 403 16.36 51.70 -24.35
C ARG A 403 17.12 50.50 -23.81
#